data_AF-A0A485B326-F1
#
_entry.id   AF-A0A485B326-F1
#
_cell.length_a   1.000
_cell.length_b   1.000
_cell.length_c   1.000
_cell.angle_alpha   90.00
_cell.angle_beta   90.00
_cell.angle_gamma   90.00
#
_symmetry.space_group_name_H-M   'P 1'
#
loop_
_entity.id
_entity.type
_entity.pdbx_description
1 polymer ?
#
loop_
_entity_poly.entity_id
_entity_poly.type
_entity_poly.pdbx_seq_one_letter_code
_entity_poly.pdbx_strand_id
1 'polypeptide(L)'
;MVIAGGQENMSRAPHVLTDSRTGAQLGNSQLIDSLVHDGLWDAFNDYHMGVTAENLAREYGISREQQDAWALSSQHKARKAIDSGRFRDEIVPVTNSLPGGVAQVVDTDEQPQTDASAEALARLVPSFESAGSVTAGNASSINDGAAAVLMMSESKALELGLPILARIRAFASVGVDPALMGIAPVYATRRCLERAGWQLSDVDLIEANEAFAAQAISVGRMLEWNEQKVNVNGGAIALGHPIGASGCRILVSLVHEMVKRDARKGLATLCIGGGQGVALAVERDNQ
;
A
#
# COMPACT_ATOMS: atom_id res chain seq x y z
N MET A 1 2.20 -21.41 -15.71
CA MET A 1 1.80 -21.25 -14.31
C MET A 1 2.96 -20.61 -13.59
N VAL A 2 2.73 -19.53 -12.85
CA VAL A 2 3.75 -18.74 -12.15
C VAL A 2 3.17 -18.32 -10.81
N ILE A 3 3.92 -18.47 -9.73
CA ILE A 3 3.60 -17.81 -8.46
C ILE A 3 4.23 -16.41 -8.52
N ALA A 4 3.42 -15.38 -8.32
CA ALA A 4 3.85 -13.99 -8.28
C ALA A 4 3.42 -13.36 -6.95
N GLY A 5 4.08 -12.30 -6.54
CA GLY A 5 3.73 -11.61 -5.30
C GLY A 5 4.91 -10.83 -4.73
N GLY A 6 4.91 -10.69 -3.41
CA GLY A 6 5.97 -10.04 -2.68
C GLY A 6 5.90 -10.32 -1.18
N GLN A 7 7.02 -10.10 -0.51
CA GLN A 7 7.15 -10.27 0.92
C GLN A 7 8.05 -9.17 1.47
N GLU A 8 7.84 -8.79 2.72
CA GLU A 8 8.72 -7.90 3.45
C GLU A 8 8.69 -8.26 4.94
N ASN A 9 9.84 -8.12 5.59
CA ASN A 9 9.92 -8.09 7.05
C ASN A 9 10.79 -6.91 7.46
N MET A 10 10.14 -5.75 7.58
CA MET A 10 10.80 -4.49 7.92
C MET A 10 11.31 -4.51 9.37
N SER A 11 10.64 -5.23 10.28
CA SER A 11 11.08 -5.39 11.67
C SER A 11 12.45 -6.06 11.81
N ARG A 12 12.89 -6.81 10.78
CA ARG A 12 14.16 -7.54 10.74
C ARG A 12 15.20 -6.91 9.83
N ALA A 13 14.97 -5.68 9.35
CA ALA A 13 15.97 -4.96 8.57
C ALA A 13 17.27 -4.76 9.37
N PRO A 14 18.45 -5.08 8.79
CA PRO A 14 19.71 -4.92 9.49
C PRO A 14 20.15 -3.45 9.57
N HIS A 15 21.11 -3.21 10.46
CA HIS A 15 21.97 -2.04 10.34
C HIS A 15 23.24 -2.40 9.57
N VAL A 16 23.75 -1.50 8.74
CA VAL A 16 24.91 -1.73 7.88
C VAL A 16 26.05 -0.75 8.17
N LEU A 17 27.28 -1.26 8.10
CA LEU A 17 28.51 -0.49 8.25
C LEU A 17 29.30 -0.55 6.94
N THR A 18 29.24 0.52 6.14
CA THR A 18 29.67 0.51 4.74
C THR A 18 31.19 0.48 4.55
N ASP A 19 31.95 1.01 5.51
CA ASP A 19 33.42 1.05 5.51
C ASP A 19 34.07 -0.22 6.11
N SER A 20 33.27 -1.12 6.71
CA SER A 20 33.78 -2.34 7.36
C SER A 20 34.56 -3.25 6.42
N ARG A 21 34.25 -3.24 5.11
CA ARG A 21 34.89 -4.14 4.13
C ARG A 21 36.31 -3.71 3.78
N THR A 22 36.55 -2.41 3.69
CA THR A 22 37.84 -1.84 3.28
C THR A 22 38.70 -1.41 4.47
N GLY A 23 38.14 -1.48 5.68
CA GLY A 23 38.75 -1.00 6.92
C GLY A 23 38.37 0.46 7.17
N ALA A 24 37.69 0.71 8.28
CA ALA A 24 37.40 2.07 8.74
C ALA A 24 38.72 2.82 8.99
N GLN A 25 38.81 4.07 8.54
CA GLN A 25 39.94 4.94 8.87
C GLN A 25 39.85 5.44 10.32
N LEU A 26 40.90 6.11 10.80
CA LEU A 26 40.86 6.77 12.11
C LEU A 26 39.77 7.84 12.12
N GLY A 27 38.68 7.62 12.87
CA GLY A 27 37.53 8.52 12.94
C GLY A 27 36.27 7.78 13.38
N ASN A 28 35.13 8.47 13.34
CA ASN A 28 33.83 7.87 13.59
C ASN A 28 33.28 7.25 12.30
N SER A 29 32.72 6.05 12.40
CA SER A 29 31.91 5.42 11.34
C SER A 29 30.42 5.56 11.65
N GLN A 30 29.60 5.60 10.60
CA GLN A 30 28.15 5.66 10.74
C GLN A 30 27.55 4.26 10.56
N LEU A 31 26.74 3.85 11.54
CA LEU A 31 25.89 2.67 11.41
C LEU A 31 24.58 3.11 10.73
N ILE A 32 24.32 2.60 9.53
CA ILE A 32 23.20 3.01 8.69
C ILE A 32 22.03 2.05 8.93
N ASP A 33 20.84 2.58 9.19
CA ASP A 33 19.60 1.79 9.19
C ASP A 33 19.23 1.45 7.74
N SER A 34 19.29 0.16 7.36
CA SER A 34 19.02 -0.24 5.97
C SER A 34 17.55 -0.10 5.60
N LEU A 35 16.62 -0.14 6.57
CA LEU A 35 15.21 0.06 6.28
C LEU A 35 14.97 1.47 5.75
N VAL A 36 15.52 2.45 6.46
CA VAL A 36 15.41 3.84 6.07
C VAL A 36 16.18 4.08 4.77
N HIS A 37 17.45 3.69 4.73
CA HIS A 37 18.33 3.96 3.60
C HIS A 37 17.86 3.31 2.29
N ASP A 38 17.45 2.04 2.31
CA ASP A 38 17.11 1.30 1.10
C ASP A 38 15.62 1.39 0.73
N GLY A 39 14.74 1.67 1.69
CA GLY A 39 13.28 1.62 1.50
C GLY A 39 12.54 2.94 1.65
N LEU A 40 13.02 3.85 2.50
CA LEU A 40 12.28 5.05 2.93
C LEU A 40 13.01 6.37 2.65
N TRP A 41 14.16 6.34 1.99
CA TRP A 41 14.98 7.52 1.67
C TRP A 41 14.98 7.79 0.17
N ASP A 42 14.83 9.06 -0.20
CA ASP A 42 14.95 9.47 -1.59
C ASP A 42 16.42 9.58 -1.98
N ALA A 43 16.86 8.71 -2.89
CA ALA A 43 18.25 8.66 -3.32
C ALA A 43 18.72 9.90 -4.12
N PHE A 44 17.81 10.76 -4.56
CA PHE A 44 18.13 11.92 -5.40
C PHE A 44 18.08 13.25 -4.63
N ASN A 45 17.15 13.38 -3.69
CA ASN A 45 16.88 14.60 -2.95
C ASN A 45 17.38 14.57 -1.50
N ASP A 46 17.88 13.42 -1.02
CA ASP A 46 18.47 13.25 0.31
C ASP A 46 17.51 13.60 1.46
N TYR A 47 16.29 13.06 1.40
CA TYR A 47 15.32 13.14 2.50
C TYR A 47 14.41 11.91 2.59
N HIS A 48 13.66 11.80 3.69
CA HIS A 48 12.70 10.72 3.88
C HIS A 48 11.50 10.84 2.92
N MET A 49 10.90 9.70 2.53
CA MET A 49 9.67 9.64 1.72
C MET A 49 8.52 10.49 2.29
N GLY A 50 8.52 10.74 3.60
CA GLY A 50 7.52 11.57 4.28
C GLY A 50 7.57 13.03 3.84
N VAL A 51 8.75 13.54 3.47
CA VAL A 51 8.92 14.88 2.90
C VAL A 51 8.27 14.99 1.52
N THR A 52 8.27 13.91 0.72
CA THR A 52 7.53 13.90 -0.56
C THR A 52 6.01 14.03 -0.35
N ALA A 53 5.49 13.52 0.76
CA ALA A 53 4.09 13.69 1.12
C ALA A 53 3.78 15.13 1.59
N GLU A 54 4.70 15.77 2.31
CA GLU A 54 4.60 17.21 2.65
C GLU A 54 4.66 18.09 1.40
N ASN A 55 5.48 17.73 0.40
CA ASN A 55 5.51 18.43 -0.89
C ASN A 55 4.15 18.40 -1.57
N LEU A 56 3.51 17.23 -1.64
CA LEU A 56 2.16 17.08 -2.19
C LEU A 56 1.11 17.81 -1.35
N ALA A 57 1.21 17.75 -0.02
CA ALA A 57 0.29 18.47 0.85
C ALA A 57 0.32 19.99 0.58
N ARG A 58 1.51 20.56 0.41
CA ARG A 58 1.69 21.98 0.07
C ARG A 58 1.20 22.29 -1.35
N GLU A 59 1.60 21.51 -2.34
CA GLU A 59 1.28 21.77 -3.76
C GLU A 59 -0.23 21.70 -4.01
N TYR A 60 -0.92 20.74 -3.39
CA TYR A 60 -2.36 20.52 -3.59
C TYR A 60 -3.22 21.19 -2.51
N GLY A 61 -2.63 21.95 -1.59
CA GLY A 61 -3.35 22.63 -0.51
C GLY A 61 -4.16 21.66 0.36
N ILE A 62 -3.56 20.54 0.77
CA ILE A 62 -4.19 19.52 1.60
C ILE A 62 -3.87 19.83 3.06
N SER A 63 -4.90 20.26 3.77
CA SER A 63 -4.80 20.57 5.20
C SER A 63 -4.52 19.33 6.06
N ARG A 64 -3.99 19.55 7.25
CA ARG A 64 -3.81 18.50 8.28
C ARG A 64 -5.13 17.81 8.62
N GLU A 65 -6.21 18.58 8.74
CA GLU A 65 -7.54 18.09 9.08
C GLU A 65 -8.09 17.16 8.00
N GLN A 66 -7.81 17.44 6.72
CA GLN A 66 -8.18 16.55 5.62
C GLN A 66 -7.41 15.23 5.66
N GLN A 67 -6.11 15.28 5.98
CA GLN A 67 -5.28 14.08 6.12
C GLN A 67 -5.76 13.20 7.28
N ASP A 68 -6.04 13.81 8.43
CA ASP A 68 -6.54 13.10 9.60
C ASP A 68 -7.94 12.53 9.39
N ALA A 69 -8.83 13.26 8.68
CA ALA A 69 -10.14 12.75 8.33
C ALA A 69 -10.07 11.52 7.40
N TRP A 70 -9.15 11.54 6.42
CA TRP A 70 -8.89 10.40 5.55
C TRP A 70 -8.37 9.19 6.35
N ALA A 71 -7.39 9.44 7.23
CA ALA A 71 -6.83 8.41 8.09
C ALA A 71 -7.89 7.77 9.01
N LEU A 72 -8.73 8.58 9.64
CA LEU A 72 -9.82 8.11 10.50
C LEU A 72 -10.82 7.25 9.71
N SER A 73 -11.16 7.67 8.50
CA SER A 73 -12.01 6.89 7.58
C SER A 73 -11.36 5.54 7.25
N SER A 74 -10.06 5.51 6.96
CA SER A 74 -9.32 4.27 6.70
C SER A 74 -9.35 3.33 7.90
N GLN A 75 -9.09 3.85 9.11
CA GLN A 75 -9.16 3.09 10.37
C GLN A 75 -10.55 2.48 10.60
N HIS A 76 -11.61 3.28 10.47
CA HIS A 76 -12.99 2.78 10.64
C HIS A 76 -13.37 1.72 9.61
N LYS A 77 -12.99 1.90 8.33
CA LYS A 77 -13.24 0.91 7.28
C LYS A 77 -12.50 -0.40 7.56
N ALA A 78 -11.23 -0.34 7.96
CA ALA A 78 -10.42 -1.50 8.32
C ALA A 78 -11.00 -2.25 9.52
N ARG A 79 -11.33 -1.55 10.60
CA ARG A 79 -11.90 -2.18 11.79
C ARG A 79 -13.22 -2.88 11.49
N LYS A 80 -14.11 -2.20 10.76
CA LYS A 80 -15.38 -2.78 10.30
C LYS A 80 -15.17 -4.00 9.41
N ALA A 81 -14.17 -3.97 8.52
CA ALA A 81 -13.86 -5.10 7.64
C ALA A 81 -13.35 -6.31 8.42
N ILE A 82 -12.46 -6.11 9.40
CA ILE A 82 -11.99 -7.20 10.27
C ILE A 82 -13.15 -7.75 11.12
N ASP A 83 -13.95 -6.89 11.76
CA ASP A 83 -15.06 -7.31 12.64
C ASP A 83 -16.14 -8.08 11.90
N SER A 84 -16.39 -7.72 10.64
CA SER A 84 -17.32 -8.43 9.76
C SER A 84 -16.69 -9.64 9.05
N GLY A 85 -15.43 -9.97 9.34
CA GLY A 85 -14.73 -11.14 8.81
C GLY A 85 -14.37 -11.03 7.32
N ARG A 86 -14.30 -9.83 6.75
CA ARG A 86 -14.05 -9.62 5.32
C ARG A 86 -12.68 -10.10 4.85
N PHE A 87 -11.67 -10.17 5.73
CA PHE A 87 -10.33 -10.64 5.39
C PHE A 87 -10.11 -12.14 5.60
N ARG A 88 -11.09 -12.88 6.13
CA ARG A 88 -10.92 -14.30 6.48
C ARG A 88 -10.56 -15.19 5.29
N ASP A 89 -11.08 -14.87 4.10
CA ASP A 89 -10.85 -15.68 2.90
C ASP A 89 -9.47 -15.42 2.27
N GLU A 90 -8.83 -14.29 2.60
CA GLU A 90 -7.55 -13.88 1.99
C GLU A 90 -6.34 -14.06 2.91
N ILE A 91 -6.55 -14.14 4.23
CA ILE A 91 -5.46 -14.33 5.20
C ILE A 91 -5.19 -15.83 5.42
N VAL A 92 -3.92 -16.21 5.25
CA VAL A 92 -3.40 -17.51 5.64
C VAL A 92 -2.74 -17.37 7.02
N PRO A 93 -3.18 -18.11 8.07
CA PRO A 93 -2.59 -18.01 9.40
C PRO A 93 -1.10 -18.35 9.43
N VAL A 94 -0.30 -17.53 10.11
CA VAL A 94 1.12 -17.78 10.37
C VAL A 94 1.27 -18.34 11.78
N THR A 95 1.87 -19.53 11.90
CA THR A 95 2.11 -20.17 13.20
C THR A 95 3.60 -20.13 13.55
N ASN A 96 3.94 -19.47 14.65
CA ASN A 96 5.29 -19.48 15.18
C ASN A 96 5.42 -20.52 16.30
N SER A 97 6.27 -21.53 16.08
CA SER A 97 6.56 -22.57 17.07
C SER A 97 7.78 -22.18 17.88
N LEU A 98 7.56 -21.70 19.11
CA LEU A 98 8.66 -21.47 20.06
C LEU A 98 9.07 -22.78 20.74
N PRO A 99 10.37 -23.08 20.88
CA PRO A 99 10.82 -24.26 21.63
C PRO A 99 10.27 -24.25 23.06
N GLY A 100 9.45 -25.25 23.41
CA GLY A 100 8.85 -25.41 24.75
C GLY A 100 7.66 -24.49 25.06
N GLY A 101 7.16 -23.72 24.09
CA GLY A 101 6.02 -22.82 24.26
C GLY A 101 4.75 -23.26 23.52
N VAL A 102 3.62 -22.61 23.85
CA VAL A 102 2.38 -22.72 23.06
C VAL A 102 2.61 -22.03 21.71
N ALA A 103 2.21 -22.67 20.61
CA ALA A 103 2.33 -22.07 19.28
C ALA A 103 1.49 -20.80 19.19
N GLN A 104 2.11 -19.69 18.78
CA GLN A 104 1.41 -18.43 18.55
C GLN A 104 0.89 -18.42 17.11
N VAL A 105 -0.42 -18.23 16.95
CA VAL A 105 -1.06 -18.08 15.64
C VAL A 105 -1.34 -16.60 15.41
N VAL A 106 -0.93 -16.10 14.25
CA VAL A 106 -1.21 -14.75 13.77
C VAL A 106 -2.05 -14.87 12.50
N ASP A 107 -3.31 -14.45 12.57
CA ASP A 107 -4.30 -14.58 11.49
C ASP A 107 -5.16 -13.32 11.30
N THR A 108 -4.78 -12.22 11.96
CA THR A 108 -5.54 -10.98 12.00
C THR A 108 -4.58 -9.80 11.88
N ASP A 109 -4.91 -8.82 11.04
CA ASP A 109 -4.15 -7.58 10.93
C ASP A 109 -4.15 -6.84 12.28
N GLU A 110 -2.97 -6.57 12.82
CA GLU A 110 -2.78 -6.02 14.18
C GLU A 110 -2.84 -4.48 14.23
N GLN A 111 -2.63 -3.81 13.10
CA GLN A 111 -2.42 -2.37 13.04
C GLN A 111 -3.69 -1.52 13.20
N PRO A 112 -4.87 -1.93 12.69
CA PRO A 112 -6.07 -1.11 12.81
C PRO A 112 -6.46 -0.85 14.27
N GLN A 113 -6.50 0.43 14.63
CA GLN A 113 -6.80 0.88 15.99
C GLN A 113 -8.28 0.72 16.31
N THR A 114 -8.59 0.24 17.51
CA THR A 114 -9.98 -0.01 17.95
C THR A 114 -10.72 1.26 18.37
N ASP A 115 -9.98 2.28 18.80
CA ASP A 115 -10.48 3.53 19.39
C ASP A 115 -9.98 4.77 18.64
N ALA A 116 -9.70 4.62 17.35
CA ALA A 116 -9.30 5.73 16.48
C ALA A 116 -10.30 6.89 16.60
N SER A 117 -9.79 8.10 16.84
CA SER A 117 -10.61 9.31 17.02
C SER A 117 -9.93 10.52 16.39
N ALA A 118 -10.75 11.49 15.95
CA ALA A 118 -10.26 12.74 15.40
C ALA A 118 -9.42 13.51 16.43
N GLU A 119 -9.82 13.47 17.70
CA GLU A 119 -9.12 14.11 18.80
C GLU A 119 -7.74 13.50 19.06
N ALA A 120 -7.62 12.17 18.97
CA ALA A 120 -6.33 11.50 19.09
C ALA A 120 -5.41 11.85 17.92
N LEU A 121 -5.93 11.80 16.68
CA LEU A 121 -5.17 12.15 15.48
C LEU A 121 -4.67 13.60 15.53
N ALA A 122 -5.53 14.55 15.89
CA ALA A 122 -5.18 15.97 15.96
C ALA A 122 -4.08 16.30 16.99
N ARG A 123 -3.88 15.45 18.01
CA ARG A 123 -2.81 15.62 19.01
C ARG A 123 -1.45 15.16 18.54
N LEU A 124 -1.38 14.39 17.45
CA LEU A 124 -0.11 13.87 16.95
C LEU A 124 0.76 15.00 16.38
N VAL A 125 2.05 14.93 16.71
CA VAL A 125 3.06 15.86 16.21
C VAL A 125 3.48 15.46 14.79
N PRO A 126 3.85 16.44 13.94
CA PRO A 126 4.45 16.17 12.64
C PRO A 126 5.69 15.26 12.74
N SER A 127 5.80 14.29 11.83
CA SER A 127 6.85 13.26 11.86
C SER A 127 8.11 13.64 11.07
N PHE A 128 7.98 14.49 10.04
CA PHE A 128 9.05 14.72 9.05
C PHE A 128 9.54 16.16 9.00
N GLU A 129 8.64 17.13 9.15
CA GLU A 129 8.97 18.56 9.20
C GLU A 129 8.33 19.19 10.44
N SER A 130 9.02 20.08 11.14
CA SER A 130 8.51 20.68 12.40
C SER A 130 7.22 21.46 12.24
N ALA A 131 7.01 22.09 11.07
CA ALA A 131 5.78 22.78 10.69
C ALA A 131 4.95 21.97 9.66
N GLY A 132 5.22 20.66 9.58
CA GLY A 132 4.58 19.74 8.65
C GLY A 132 3.15 19.37 9.03
N SER A 133 2.52 18.62 8.14
CA SER A 133 1.14 18.15 8.24
C SER A 133 1.05 16.63 8.35
N VAL A 134 2.11 15.91 7.97
CA VAL A 134 2.18 14.45 7.99
C VAL A 134 2.60 13.98 9.37
N THR A 135 1.84 13.05 9.94
CA THR A 135 2.05 12.46 11.26
C THR A 135 2.04 10.94 11.20
N ALA A 136 2.43 10.29 12.29
CA ALA A 136 2.30 8.84 12.43
C ALA A 136 0.84 8.34 12.31
N GLY A 137 -0.16 9.20 12.48
CA GLY A 137 -1.58 8.81 12.39
C GLY A 137 -2.16 8.92 10.98
N ASN A 138 -1.52 9.69 10.09
CA ASN A 138 -1.99 9.91 8.71
C ASN A 138 -0.97 9.43 7.64
N ALA A 139 0.04 8.68 8.08
CA ALA A 139 0.98 7.92 7.27
C ALA A 139 0.81 6.42 7.56
N SER A 140 1.13 5.56 6.60
CA SER A 140 1.23 4.12 6.86
C SER A 140 2.41 3.81 7.79
N SER A 141 2.27 2.76 8.60
CA SER A 141 3.32 2.26 9.48
C SER A 141 4.37 1.42 8.74
N ILE A 142 5.41 1.04 9.49
CA ILE A 142 6.39 0.01 9.12
C ILE A 142 5.78 -1.35 9.45
N ASN A 143 5.77 -2.30 8.51
CA ASN A 143 5.04 -3.56 8.67
C ASN A 143 5.73 -4.77 8.04
N ASP A 144 5.36 -5.93 8.56
CA ASP A 144 5.78 -7.23 8.04
C ASP A 144 4.59 -7.92 7.36
N GLY A 145 4.85 -8.61 6.25
CA GLY A 145 3.80 -9.34 5.56
C GLY A 145 4.25 -9.93 4.23
N ALA A 146 3.46 -10.87 3.72
CA ALA A 146 3.65 -11.44 2.40
C ALA A 146 2.29 -11.63 1.72
N ALA A 147 2.25 -11.43 0.41
CA ALA A 147 1.08 -11.68 -0.41
C ALA A 147 1.50 -12.34 -1.71
N ALA A 148 0.77 -13.37 -2.13
CA ALA A 148 1.08 -14.14 -3.33
C ALA A 148 -0.19 -14.50 -4.10
N VAL A 149 -0.04 -14.66 -5.41
CA VAL A 149 -1.09 -15.08 -6.34
C VAL A 149 -0.56 -16.15 -7.29
N LEU A 150 -1.45 -17.06 -7.69
CA LEU A 150 -1.17 -18.04 -8.74
C LEU A 150 -1.61 -17.49 -10.09
N MET A 151 -0.65 -17.19 -10.95
CA MET A 151 -0.86 -16.69 -12.30
C MET A 151 -0.82 -17.82 -13.33
N MET A 152 -1.80 -17.85 -14.22
CA MET A 152 -1.92 -18.88 -15.26
C MET A 152 -2.42 -18.26 -16.56
N SER A 153 -2.12 -18.92 -17.70
CA SER A 153 -2.93 -18.68 -18.89
C SER A 153 -4.33 -19.25 -18.65
N GLU A 154 -5.35 -18.57 -19.17
CA GLU A 154 -6.74 -19.02 -19.07
C GLU A 154 -6.91 -20.45 -19.59
N SER A 155 -6.32 -20.75 -20.76
CA SER A 155 -6.36 -22.08 -21.35
C SER A 155 -5.86 -23.18 -20.40
N LYS A 156 -4.81 -22.91 -19.62
CA LYS A 156 -4.26 -23.90 -18.69
C LYS A 156 -5.07 -24.01 -17.41
N ALA A 157 -5.66 -22.92 -16.94
CA ALA A 157 -6.58 -22.95 -15.79
C ALA A 157 -7.83 -23.78 -16.14
N LEU A 158 -8.40 -23.59 -17.33
CA LEU A 158 -9.55 -24.36 -17.82
C LEU A 158 -9.21 -25.85 -18.02
N GLU A 159 -8.05 -26.17 -18.61
CA GLU A 159 -7.57 -27.56 -18.78
C GLU A 159 -7.48 -28.30 -17.44
N LEU A 160 -7.04 -27.60 -16.38
CA LEU A 160 -6.89 -28.17 -15.04
C LEU A 160 -8.16 -28.06 -14.17
N GLY A 161 -9.24 -27.48 -14.69
CA GLY A 161 -10.48 -27.27 -13.92
C GLY A 161 -10.33 -26.34 -12.71
N LEU A 162 -9.40 -25.39 -12.76
CA LEU A 162 -9.14 -24.45 -11.67
C LEU A 162 -10.07 -23.21 -11.77
N PRO A 163 -10.57 -22.68 -10.65
CA PRO A 163 -11.37 -21.46 -10.66
C PRO A 163 -10.52 -20.25 -11.06
N ILE A 164 -11.07 -19.39 -11.91
CA ILE A 164 -10.45 -18.12 -12.30
C ILE A 164 -11.07 -17.01 -11.45
N LEU A 165 -10.27 -16.43 -10.55
CA LEU A 165 -10.75 -15.36 -9.65
C LEU A 165 -10.83 -14.00 -10.34
N ALA A 166 -9.94 -13.72 -11.28
CA ALA A 166 -9.95 -12.50 -12.08
C ALA A 166 -9.03 -12.68 -13.30
N ARG A 167 -9.20 -11.83 -14.32
CA ARG A 167 -8.32 -11.71 -15.48
C ARG A 167 -7.61 -10.37 -15.46
N ILE A 168 -6.30 -10.35 -15.71
CA ILE A 168 -5.57 -9.09 -15.93
C ILE A 168 -5.98 -8.55 -17.29
N ARG A 169 -6.57 -7.35 -17.30
CA ARG A 169 -6.95 -6.65 -18.53
C ARG A 169 -5.85 -5.76 -19.05
N ALA A 170 -5.22 -5.00 -18.17
CA ALA A 170 -4.09 -4.16 -18.51
C ALA A 170 -3.24 -3.87 -17.27
N PHE A 171 -2.00 -3.47 -17.52
CA PHE A 171 -1.13 -2.88 -16.52
C PHE A 171 -0.34 -1.73 -17.15
N ALA A 172 0.11 -0.80 -16.31
CA ALA A 172 0.99 0.27 -16.72
C ALA A 172 1.91 0.69 -15.57
N SER A 173 3.13 1.08 -15.95
CA SER A 173 4.08 1.76 -15.07
C SER A 173 4.49 3.09 -15.71
N VAL A 174 4.79 4.06 -14.86
CA VAL A 174 5.19 5.43 -15.24
C VAL A 174 6.24 5.95 -14.28
N GLY A 175 7.01 6.95 -14.73
CA GLY A 175 7.90 7.74 -13.89
C GLY A 175 7.42 9.19 -13.78
N VAL A 176 7.71 9.83 -12.66
CA VAL A 176 7.47 11.24 -12.34
C VAL A 176 8.70 11.79 -11.61
N ASP A 177 8.66 13.07 -11.22
CA ASP A 177 9.68 13.65 -10.35
C ASP A 177 9.74 12.90 -9.00
N PRO A 178 10.92 12.42 -8.54
CA PRO A 178 11.08 11.80 -7.23
C PRO A 178 10.54 12.64 -6.07
N ALA A 179 10.63 13.97 -6.16
CA ALA A 179 10.12 14.88 -5.13
C ALA A 179 8.59 14.84 -4.96
N LEU A 180 7.88 14.37 -5.99
CA LEU A 180 6.42 14.25 -6.05
C LEU A 180 5.98 12.80 -6.29
N MET A 181 6.79 11.81 -5.92
CA MET A 181 6.58 10.39 -6.24
C MET A 181 5.15 9.90 -5.98
N GLY A 182 4.50 10.43 -4.93
CA GLY A 182 3.14 10.06 -4.54
C GLY A 182 2.06 10.34 -5.59
N ILE A 183 2.29 11.23 -6.57
CA ILE A 183 1.31 11.54 -7.63
C ILE A 183 1.34 10.55 -8.80
N ALA A 184 2.40 9.73 -8.91
CA ALA A 184 2.58 8.79 -10.01
C ALA A 184 1.38 7.85 -10.30
N PRO A 185 0.60 7.39 -9.29
CA PRO A 185 -0.61 6.59 -9.51
C PRO A 185 -1.60 7.23 -10.48
N VAL A 186 -1.73 8.56 -10.51
CA VAL A 186 -2.63 9.25 -11.46
C VAL A 186 -2.29 8.87 -12.90
N TYR A 187 -1.02 8.99 -13.25
CA TYR A 187 -0.54 8.74 -14.61
C TYR A 187 -0.53 7.26 -14.92
N ALA A 188 -0.18 6.41 -13.94
CA ALA A 188 -0.24 4.96 -14.09
C ALA A 188 -1.67 4.48 -14.35
N THR A 189 -2.63 4.95 -13.56
CA THR A 189 -4.05 4.66 -13.71
C THR A 189 -4.58 5.10 -15.06
N ARG A 190 -4.35 6.35 -15.48
CA ARG A 190 -4.82 6.85 -16.78
C ARG A 190 -4.30 5.98 -17.94
N ARG A 191 -3.00 5.66 -17.93
CA ARG A 191 -2.38 4.79 -18.94
C ARG A 191 -2.89 3.35 -18.89
N CYS A 192 -3.15 2.83 -17.69
CA CYS A 192 -3.68 1.48 -17.50
C CYS A 192 -5.12 1.37 -18.01
N LEU A 193 -5.98 2.34 -17.69
CA LEU A 193 -7.38 2.38 -18.13
C LEU A 193 -7.47 2.59 -19.65
N GLU A 194 -6.64 3.45 -20.22
CA GLU A 194 -6.52 3.61 -21.69
C GLU A 194 -6.20 2.27 -22.36
N ARG A 195 -5.20 1.52 -21.84
CA ARG A 195 -4.84 0.20 -22.36
C ARG A 195 -5.94 -0.86 -22.18
N ALA A 196 -6.72 -0.76 -21.10
CA ALA A 196 -7.87 -1.62 -20.86
C ALA A 196 -9.09 -1.25 -21.72
N GLY A 197 -9.07 -0.07 -22.37
CA GLY A 197 -10.23 0.50 -23.05
C GLY A 197 -11.36 0.89 -22.10
N TRP A 198 -11.03 1.31 -20.87
CA TRP A 198 -11.98 1.66 -19.81
C TRP A 198 -11.94 3.15 -19.49
N GLN A 199 -13.07 3.66 -19.00
CA GLN A 199 -13.13 4.92 -18.28
C GLN A 199 -13.06 4.67 -16.79
N LEU A 200 -12.62 5.67 -16.01
CA LEU A 200 -12.58 5.56 -14.55
C LEU A 200 -13.98 5.31 -13.95
N SER A 201 -15.02 5.86 -14.56
CA SER A 201 -16.42 5.65 -14.18
C SER A 201 -16.89 4.21 -14.33
N ASP A 202 -16.25 3.42 -15.21
CA ASP A 202 -16.54 2.00 -15.40
C ASP A 202 -15.99 1.12 -14.27
N VAL A 203 -15.04 1.62 -13.47
CA VAL A 203 -14.40 0.83 -12.42
C VAL A 203 -15.34 0.72 -11.22
N ASP A 204 -15.56 -0.49 -10.73
CA ASP A 204 -16.48 -0.78 -9.62
C ASP A 204 -15.79 -0.63 -8.26
N LEU A 205 -14.53 -1.08 -8.17
CA LEU A 205 -13.71 -1.02 -6.96
C LEU A 205 -12.28 -0.61 -7.28
N ILE A 206 -11.71 0.22 -6.39
CA ILE A 206 -10.35 0.70 -6.49
C ILE A 206 -9.63 0.39 -5.18
N GLU A 207 -8.49 -0.28 -5.28
CA GLU A 207 -7.51 -0.33 -4.20
C GLU A 207 -6.35 0.59 -4.58
N ALA A 208 -6.25 1.73 -3.91
CA ALA A 208 -5.19 2.71 -4.10
C ALA A 208 -4.37 2.79 -2.82
N ASN A 209 -3.10 2.37 -2.87
CA ASN A 209 -2.28 2.29 -1.66
C ASN A 209 -2.16 3.66 -0.96
N GLU A 210 -2.27 3.64 0.37
CA GLU A 210 -2.26 4.81 1.24
C GLU A 210 -0.91 4.89 1.96
N ALA A 211 0.18 5.16 1.23
CA ALA A 211 1.47 5.38 1.88
C ALA A 211 1.39 6.61 2.80
N PHE A 212 0.70 7.65 2.33
CA PHE A 212 0.37 8.85 3.10
C PHE A 212 -1.02 9.35 2.72
N ALA A 213 -1.75 9.92 3.67
CA ALA A 213 -3.06 10.52 3.39
C ALA A 213 -2.96 11.66 2.37
N ALA A 214 -1.93 12.52 2.48
CA ALA A 214 -1.67 13.58 1.51
C ALA A 214 -1.56 13.03 0.07
N GLN A 215 -0.79 11.96 -0.12
CA GLN A 215 -0.65 11.30 -1.42
C GLN A 215 -1.98 10.72 -1.92
N ALA A 216 -2.71 9.97 -1.08
CA ALA A 216 -3.98 9.36 -1.47
C ALA A 216 -5.02 10.43 -1.89
N ILE A 217 -5.10 11.52 -1.14
CA ILE A 217 -5.99 12.66 -1.43
C ILE A 217 -5.56 13.37 -2.72
N SER A 218 -4.27 13.62 -2.95
CA SER A 218 -3.79 14.25 -4.19
C SER A 218 -4.16 13.41 -5.42
N VAL A 219 -3.93 12.09 -5.35
CA VAL A 219 -4.29 11.16 -6.43
C VAL A 219 -5.80 11.19 -6.68
N GLY A 220 -6.60 11.14 -5.61
CA GLY A 220 -8.05 11.16 -5.70
C GLY A 220 -8.62 12.44 -6.31
N ARG A 221 -8.09 13.59 -5.93
CA ARG A 221 -8.46 14.89 -6.52
C ARG A 221 -8.14 14.95 -8.00
N MET A 222 -6.96 14.46 -8.40
CA MET A 222 -6.51 14.57 -9.80
C MET A 222 -7.15 13.53 -10.73
N LEU A 223 -7.54 12.37 -10.20
CA LEU A 223 -8.32 11.38 -10.94
C LEU A 223 -9.82 11.66 -10.91
N GLU A 224 -10.30 12.46 -9.96
CA GLU A 224 -11.73 12.70 -9.71
C GLU A 224 -12.48 11.37 -9.47
N TRP A 225 -11.88 10.46 -8.70
CA TRP A 225 -12.49 9.17 -8.43
C TRP A 225 -13.68 9.28 -7.47
N ASN A 226 -14.54 8.27 -7.46
CA ASN A 226 -15.55 8.15 -6.42
C ASN A 226 -14.93 7.48 -5.19
N GLU A 227 -14.70 8.25 -4.12
CA GLU A 227 -14.12 7.76 -2.87
C GLU A 227 -14.89 6.58 -2.25
N GLN A 228 -16.20 6.44 -2.51
CA GLN A 228 -16.99 5.31 -2.01
C GLN A 228 -16.59 3.96 -2.63
N LYS A 229 -15.85 3.98 -3.74
CA LYS A 229 -15.30 2.80 -4.41
C LYS A 229 -13.85 2.51 -4.01
N VAL A 230 -13.21 3.41 -3.26
CA VAL A 230 -11.77 3.37 -2.97
C VAL A 230 -11.52 2.80 -1.56
N ASN A 231 -10.68 1.76 -1.49
CA ASN A 231 -10.22 1.11 -0.25
C ASN A 231 -11.40 0.82 0.67
N VAL A 232 -12.41 0.12 0.17
CA VAL A 232 -13.71 -0.03 0.86
C VAL A 232 -13.59 -0.82 2.17
N ASN A 233 -12.48 -1.52 2.36
CA ASN A 233 -12.11 -2.26 3.57
C ASN A 233 -10.98 -1.57 4.37
N GLY A 234 -10.70 -0.30 4.10
CA GLY A 234 -9.55 0.40 4.67
C GLY A 234 -8.29 0.18 3.84
N GLY A 235 -7.30 1.06 4.01
CA GLY A 235 -6.04 1.03 3.26
C GLY A 235 -4.83 0.98 4.19
N ALA A 236 -3.65 1.26 3.62
CA ALA A 236 -2.37 1.07 4.31
C ALA A 236 -2.13 2.00 5.52
N ILE A 237 -2.87 3.11 5.67
CA ILE A 237 -2.82 3.90 6.91
C ILE A 237 -3.30 3.07 8.10
N ALA A 238 -4.32 2.22 7.88
CA ALA A 238 -4.85 1.35 8.93
C ALA A 238 -4.21 -0.04 8.92
N LEU A 239 -4.06 -0.64 7.73
CA LEU A 239 -3.62 -2.03 7.55
C LEU A 239 -2.09 -2.18 7.47
N GLY A 240 -1.35 -1.07 7.37
CA GLY A 240 0.10 -1.08 7.25
C GLY A 240 0.64 -1.24 5.83
N HIS A 241 1.94 -0.98 5.66
CA HIS A 241 2.64 -0.93 4.38
C HIS A 241 3.94 -1.76 4.37
N PRO A 242 3.86 -3.11 4.30
CA PRO A 242 5.04 -3.94 4.04
C PRO A 242 5.53 -3.70 2.61
N ILE A 243 6.60 -2.93 2.42
CA ILE A 243 7.00 -2.33 1.13
C ILE A 243 6.98 -3.35 -0.01
N GLY A 244 7.79 -4.41 0.09
CA GLY A 244 7.90 -5.45 -0.94
C GLY A 244 6.61 -6.26 -1.19
N ALA A 245 5.68 -6.30 -0.25
CA ALA A 245 4.43 -7.07 -0.37
C ALA A 245 3.21 -6.23 -0.78
N SER A 246 3.24 -4.92 -0.55
CA SER A 246 2.04 -4.08 -0.57
C SER A 246 1.32 -4.04 -1.91
N GLY A 247 2.06 -4.02 -3.03
CA GLY A 247 1.45 -4.06 -4.36
C GLY A 247 0.63 -5.32 -4.63
N CYS A 248 1.10 -6.48 -4.13
CA CYS A 248 0.34 -7.72 -4.20
C CYS A 248 -0.77 -7.77 -3.15
N ARG A 249 -0.52 -7.26 -1.94
CA ARG A 249 -1.51 -7.21 -0.85
C ARG A 249 -2.77 -6.47 -1.27
N ILE A 250 -2.64 -5.27 -1.85
CA ILE A 250 -3.82 -4.51 -2.32
C ILE A 250 -4.56 -5.22 -3.48
N LEU A 251 -3.84 -5.98 -4.32
CA LEU A 251 -4.46 -6.76 -5.39
C LEU A 251 -5.25 -7.95 -4.82
N VAL A 252 -4.71 -8.63 -3.82
CA VAL A 252 -5.40 -9.72 -3.11
C VAL A 252 -6.69 -9.20 -2.49
N SER A 253 -6.62 -8.12 -1.70
CA SER A 253 -7.81 -7.51 -1.10
C SER A 253 -8.83 -7.04 -2.16
N LEU A 254 -8.37 -6.45 -3.27
CA LEU A 254 -9.23 -6.07 -4.39
C LEU A 254 -10.01 -7.26 -4.95
N VAL A 255 -9.31 -8.34 -5.33
CA VAL A 255 -9.93 -9.50 -5.99
C VAL A 255 -10.92 -10.19 -5.04
N HIS A 256 -10.56 -10.37 -3.78
CA HIS A 256 -11.44 -10.97 -2.78
C HIS A 256 -12.66 -10.09 -2.51
N GLU A 257 -12.52 -8.77 -2.48
CA GLU A 257 -13.65 -7.87 -2.30
C GLU A 257 -14.55 -7.80 -3.54
N MET A 258 -13.96 -7.87 -4.74
CA MET A 258 -14.73 -7.99 -5.98
C MET A 258 -15.58 -9.26 -6.01
N VAL A 259 -15.07 -10.39 -5.51
CA VAL A 259 -15.88 -11.63 -5.33
C VAL A 259 -17.06 -11.35 -4.41
N LYS A 260 -16.81 -10.78 -3.24
CA LYS A 260 -17.84 -10.55 -2.20
C LYS A 260 -18.93 -9.57 -2.63
N ARG A 261 -18.61 -8.63 -3.51
CA ARG A 261 -19.55 -7.60 -4.02
C ARG A 261 -20.12 -7.89 -5.41
N ASP A 262 -19.74 -9.00 -6.02
CA ASP A 262 -20.03 -9.28 -7.43
C ASP A 262 -19.61 -8.12 -8.36
N ALA A 263 -18.47 -7.49 -8.04
CA ALA A 263 -17.92 -6.39 -8.82
C ALA A 263 -17.13 -6.93 -10.03
N ARG A 264 -17.25 -6.25 -11.17
CA ARG A 264 -16.72 -6.76 -12.44
C ARG A 264 -15.40 -6.12 -12.82
N LYS A 265 -15.22 -4.82 -12.58
CA LYS A 265 -14.02 -4.08 -12.96
C LYS A 265 -13.30 -3.54 -11.74
N GLY A 266 -12.06 -3.97 -11.53
CA GLY A 266 -11.22 -3.56 -10.42
C GLY A 266 -9.95 -2.85 -10.88
N LEU A 267 -9.47 -1.92 -10.07
CA LEU A 267 -8.20 -1.22 -10.28
C LEU A 267 -7.36 -1.28 -9.00
N ALA A 268 -6.14 -1.80 -9.09
CA ALA A 268 -5.13 -1.69 -8.04
C ALA A 268 -4.04 -0.69 -8.47
N THR A 269 -3.65 0.25 -7.62
CA THR A 269 -2.57 1.20 -7.94
C THR A 269 -1.79 1.65 -6.71
N LEU A 270 -0.50 1.94 -6.89
CA LEU A 270 0.37 2.49 -5.85
C LEU A 270 1.51 3.34 -6.42
N CYS A 271 1.98 4.27 -5.60
CA CYS A 271 3.22 5.01 -5.81
C CYS A 271 4.43 4.18 -5.39
N ILE A 272 5.62 4.58 -5.82
CA ILE A 272 6.89 3.90 -5.58
C ILE A 272 7.95 5.00 -5.35
N GLY A 273 8.75 4.83 -4.29
CA GLY A 273 9.88 5.72 -3.99
C GLY A 273 10.84 5.86 -5.18
N GLY A 274 11.47 7.02 -5.31
CA GLY A 274 12.27 7.36 -6.49
C GLY A 274 11.45 7.81 -7.72
N GLY A 275 10.16 8.09 -7.55
CA GLY A 275 9.35 8.76 -8.57
C GLY A 275 8.69 7.82 -9.57
N GLN A 276 8.07 6.73 -9.11
CA GLN A 276 7.36 5.81 -10.02
C GLN A 276 5.96 5.46 -9.53
N GLY A 277 5.14 4.93 -10.42
CA GLY A 277 3.79 4.45 -10.10
C GLY A 277 3.41 3.29 -10.98
N VAL A 278 2.58 2.39 -10.44
CA VAL A 278 2.06 1.22 -11.15
C VAL A 278 0.56 1.11 -10.96
N ALA A 279 -0.14 0.63 -11.99
CA ALA A 279 -1.55 0.31 -11.95
C ALA A 279 -1.81 -1.02 -12.67
N LEU A 280 -2.78 -1.77 -12.15
CA LEU A 280 -3.23 -3.05 -12.68
C LEU A 280 -4.77 -3.04 -12.73
N ALA A 281 -5.32 -3.20 -13.93
CA ALA A 281 -6.75 -3.36 -14.16
C ALA A 281 -7.08 -4.85 -14.26
N VAL A 282 -8.03 -5.29 -13.45
CA VAL A 282 -8.50 -6.68 -13.43
C VAL A 282 -10.00 -6.74 -13.65
N GLU A 283 -10.46 -7.80 -14.29
CA GLU A 283 -11.90 -8.04 -14.49
C GLU A 283 -12.35 -9.41 -14.01
N ARG A 284 -13.65 -9.50 -13.73
CA ARG A 284 -14.37 -10.75 -13.46
C ARG A 284 -15.52 -10.89 -14.44
N ASP A 285 -15.71 -12.11 -14.94
CA ASP A 285 -16.93 -12.47 -15.64
C ASP A 285 -18.02 -12.81 -14.61
N ASN A 286 -19.28 -12.74 -15.02
CA ASN A 286 -20.36 -13.34 -14.23
C ASN A 286 -20.08 -14.84 -14.09
N GLN A 287 -20.13 -15.34 -12.85
CA GLN A 287 -20.25 -16.78 -12.61
C GLN A 287 -21.64 -17.28 -12.99
#